data_AF-A0A4P5QWY4-F1
#
_entry.id   AF-A0A4P5QWY4-F1
#
_cell.length_a   1.000
_cell.length_b   1.000
_cell.length_c   1.000
_cell.angle_alpha   90.00
_cell.angle_beta   90.00
_cell.angle_gamma   90.00
#
_symmetry.space_group_name_H-M   'P 1'
#
loop_
_entity.id
_entity.type
_entity.pdbx_description
1 polymer ?
#
loop_
_entity_poly.entity_id
_entity_poly.type
_entity_poly.pdbx_seq_one_letter_code
_entity_poly.pdbx_strand_id
1 'polypeptide(L)' 'MSIFTPKNGTSRDEKNDTRTFAYTARGQLATLTDARASVTGWSYDLAGRLLHKNF' A
#
# COMPACT_ATOMS: atom_id res chain seq x y z
N MET A 1 9.54 -16.79 -14.47
CA MET A 1 8.11 -16.56 -14.76
C MET A 1 7.39 -16.40 -13.42
N SER A 2 7.06 -15.17 -13.02
CA SER A 2 6.10 -14.77 -11.97
C SER A 2 6.18 -13.24 -11.84
N ILE A 3 5.39 -12.52 -12.63
CA ILE A 3 5.19 -11.08 -12.38
C ILE A 3 4.24 -10.96 -11.19
N PHE A 4 4.78 -10.73 -10.00
CA PHE A 4 3.97 -10.38 -8.83
C PHE A 4 3.33 -9.02 -9.11
N THR A 5 2.07 -9.00 -9.55
CA THR A 5 1.33 -7.75 -9.75
C THR A 5 0.71 -7.33 -8.43
N PRO A 6 1.25 -6.32 -7.71
CA PRO A 6 0.54 -5.75 -6.57
C PRO A 6 -0.81 -5.21 -7.02
N LYS A 7 -1.88 -5.50 -6.28
CA LYS A 7 -3.17 -4.87 -6.53
C LYS A 7 -3.08 -3.45 -5.99
N ASN A 8 -2.95 -2.49 -6.88
CA ASN A 8 -3.01 -1.07 -6.54
C ASN A 8 -4.47 -0.61 -6.62
N GLY A 9 -5.02 -0.15 -5.51
CA GLY A 9 -6.34 0.46 -5.42
C GLY A 9 -6.21 1.97 -5.26
N THR A 10 -6.89 2.75 -6.09
CA THR A 10 -6.99 4.21 -5.92
C THR A 10 -8.36 4.55 -5.35
N SER A 11 -8.42 5.15 -4.17
CA SER A 11 -9.65 5.75 -3.67
C SER A 11 -9.59 7.25 -3.94
N ARG A 12 -10.59 7.77 -4.65
CA ARG A 12 -10.77 9.20 -4.89
C ARG A 12 -11.88 9.67 -3.97
N ASP A 13 -11.53 10.47 -2.99
CA ASP A 13 -12.50 11.14 -2.14
C ASP A 13 -13.10 12.37 -2.85
N GLU A 14 -14.29 12.82 -2.43
CA GLU A 14 -14.98 13.99 -2.98
C GLU A 14 -14.16 15.29 -2.88
N LYS A 15 -13.12 15.29 -2.03
CA LYS A 15 -12.12 16.37 -1.92
C LYS A 15 -11.02 16.40 -2.98
N ASN A 16 -11.05 15.50 -3.97
CA ASN A 16 -9.97 15.30 -4.94
C ASN A 16 -8.65 14.82 -4.31
N ASP A 17 -8.68 14.42 -3.04
CA ASP A 17 -7.58 13.75 -2.38
C ASP A 17 -7.50 12.32 -2.91
N THR A 18 -6.54 12.06 -3.79
CA THR A 18 -6.32 10.73 -4.36
C THR A 18 -5.38 9.95 -3.45
N ARG A 19 -5.88 8.88 -2.84
CA ARG A 19 -5.07 7.96 -2.05
C ARG A 19 -4.82 6.69 -2.84
N THR A 20 -3.55 6.30 -2.95
CA THR A 20 -3.15 5.07 -3.63
C THR A 20 -2.72 4.06 -2.59
N PHE A 21 -3.35 2.90 -2.60
CA PHE A 21 -3.06 1.78 -1.72
C PHE A 21 -2.45 0.66 -2.55
N ALA A 22 -1.27 0.18 -2.16
CA ALA A 22 -0.65 -0.99 -2.74
C ALA A 22 -0.76 -2.14 -1.74
N TYR A 23 -1.21 -3.30 -2.20
CA TYR A 23 -1.35 -4.49 -1.35
C TYR A 23 -0.37 -5.60 -1.74
N THR A 24 0.13 -6.32 -0.75
CA THR A 24 0.90 -7.55 -0.93
C THR A 24 0.01 -8.67 -1.48
N ALA A 25 0.62 -9.76 -1.96
CA ALA A 25 -0.10 -10.93 -2.45
C ALA A 25 -1.03 -11.58 -1.41
N ARG A 26 -0.82 -11.30 -0.12
CA ARG A 26 -1.66 -11.79 0.99
C ARG A 26 -2.81 -10.86 1.33
N GLY A 27 -2.97 -9.75 0.59
CA GLY A 27 -4.00 -8.73 0.84
C GLY A 27 -3.64 -7.74 1.95
N GLN A 28 -2.37 -7.64 2.33
CA GLN A 28 -1.91 -6.73 3.38
C GLN A 28 -1.43 -5.41 2.77
N LEU A 29 -1.64 -4.27 3.43
CA LEU A 29 -1.30 -2.96 2.89
C LEU A 29 0.22 -2.76 2.84
N ALA A 30 0.84 -2.87 1.66
CA ALA A 30 2.27 -2.66 1.47
C ALA A 30 2.65 -1.16 1.48
N THR A 31 1.84 -0.33 0.82
CA THR A 31 2.16 1.09 0.64
C THR A 31 0.89 1.93 0.57
N LEU A 32 0.94 3.14 1.12
CA LEU A 32 -0.10 4.16 1.05
C LEU A 32 0.55 5.44 0.57
N THR A 33 0.11 5.92 -0.57
CA THR A 33 0.44 7.25 -1.05
C THR A 33 -0.77 8.15 -0.81
N ASP A 34 -0.64 9.11 0.08
CA ASP A 34 -1.67 10.12 0.32
C ASP A 34 -1.68 11.18 -0.79
N ALA A 35 -2.75 11.96 -0.85
CA ALA A 35 -2.96 12.99 -1.89
C ALA A 35 -1.88 14.10 -1.91
N ARG A 36 -1.16 14.25 -0.79
CA ARG A 36 -0.04 15.19 -0.65
C ARG A 36 1.29 14.60 -1.11
N ALA A 37 1.26 13.49 -1.85
CA ALA A 37 2.43 12.71 -2.25
C ALA A 37 3.24 12.12 -1.06
N SER A 38 2.65 12.07 0.14
CA SER A 38 3.27 11.41 1.29
C SER A 38 3.15 9.89 1.15
N VAL A 39 4.27 9.18 1.15
CA VAL A 39 4.32 7.72 0.98
C VAL A 39 4.62 7.07 2.32
N THR A 40 3.65 6.32 2.84
CA THR A 40 3.85 5.45 4.00
C THR A 40 3.98 4.01 3.52
N GLY A 41 5.04 3.31 3.93
CA GLY A 41 5.22 1.89 3.62
C GLY A 41 5.07 1.02 4.86
N TRP A 42 4.72 -0.24 4.62
CA TRP A 42 4.64 -1.29 5.63
C TRP A 42 5.28 -2.56 5.08
N SER A 43 6.18 -3.15 5.88
CA SER A 43 6.82 -4.43 5.59
C SER A 43 6.25 -5.50 6.52
N TYR A 44 5.96 -6.68 5.99
CA TYR A 44 5.39 -7.79 6.75
C TYR A 44 6.32 -9.01 6.74
N ASP A 45 6.31 -9.80 7.81
CA ASP A 45 7.00 -11.09 7.84
C ASP A 45 6.18 -12.21 7.19
N LEU A 46 6.76 -13.40 7.09
CA LEU A 46 6.11 -14.57 6.50
C LEU A 46 4.88 -15.05 7.29
N ALA A 47 4.72 -14.62 8.55
CA ALA A 47 3.51 -14.87 9.34
C ALA A 47 2.43 -13.78 9.15
N GLY A 48 2.71 -12.71 8.39
CA GLY A 48 1.77 -11.61 8.16
C GLY A 48 1.74 -10.55 9.27
N ARG A 49 2.73 -10.52 10.15
CA ARG A 49 2.91 -9.47 11.16
C ARG A 49 3.69 -8.31 10.57
N LEU A 50 3.37 -7.10 11.02
CA LEU A 50 4.09 -5.91 10.61
C LEU A 50 5.50 -5.92 11.19
N LEU A 51 6.52 -5.93 10.34
CA LEU A 51 7.93 -5.78 10.71
C LEU A 51 8.31 -4.33 10.91
N HIS A 52 7.95 -3.48 9.93
CA HIS A 52 8.37 -2.09 9.94
C HIS A 52 7.37 -1.21 9.22
N LYS A 53 7.19 0.00 9.76
CA LYS A 53 6.45 1.08 9.13
C LYS A 53 7.42 2.21 8.85
N ASN A 54 7.51 2.64 7.60
CA ASN A 54 8.29 3.79 7.17
C ASN A 54 7.37 4.90 6.67
N PHE A 55 7.77 6.15 6.90
CA PHE A 55 7.02 7.37 6.63
C PHE A 55 7.95 8.42 6.03
#